data_AF-A0A957D500-F1
#
_entry.id   AF-A0A957D500-F1
#
_cell.length_a   1.000
_cell.length_b   1.000
_cell.length_c   1.000
_cell.angle_alpha   90.00
_cell.angle_beta   90.00
_cell.angle_gamma   90.00
#
_symmetry.space_group_name_H-M   'P 1'
#
loop_
_entity.id
_entity.type
_entity.pdbx_description
1 polymer ?
#
loop_
_entity_poly.entity_id
_entity_poly.type
_entity_poly.pdbx_seq_one_letter_code
_entity_poly.pdbx_strand_id
1 'polypeptide(L)'
;MTEQRYCDFCGRPEDELKRIPNSSAKLELGADGLWVCGDCRTRLQSTPVGQLDEFLDEAVKALIGQSVGAICYTLNLPYEPPYQAIIDAASLIGYDEDLYMSAWLFVTQWLDGTTVWRAEDGRGTAVVTPDGAVHIETG
;
A
#
# COMPACT_ATOMS: atom_id res chain seq x y z
N MET A 1 9.69 -5.05 31.25
CA MET A 1 9.65 -3.91 30.32
C MET A 1 8.51 -4.19 29.38
N THR A 2 7.43 -3.42 29.44
CA THR A 2 6.27 -3.62 28.55
C THR A 2 6.67 -3.08 27.17
N GLU A 3 6.77 -3.94 26.16
CA GLU A 3 7.01 -3.51 24.78
C GLU A 3 5.84 -2.63 24.35
N GLN A 4 6.11 -1.34 24.16
CA GLN A 4 5.13 -0.39 23.71
C GLN A 4 5.01 -0.53 22.18
N ARG A 5 3.81 -0.86 21.70
CA ARG A 5 3.54 -1.02 20.27
C ARG A 5 3.05 0.29 19.69
N TYR A 6 3.49 0.60 18.47
CA TYR A 6 3.16 1.83 17.76
C TYR A 6 2.45 1.50 16.45
N CYS A 7 1.62 2.41 15.99
CA CYS A 7 1.14 2.37 14.61
C CYS A 7 2.30 2.72 13.68
N ASP A 8 2.62 1.84 12.73
CA ASP A 8 3.69 2.06 11.75
C ASP A 8 3.37 3.22 10.79
N PHE A 9 2.10 3.64 10.70
CA PHE A 9 1.64 4.70 9.80
C PHE A 9 1.56 6.08 10.46
N CYS A 10 1.02 6.17 11.68
CA CYS A 10 0.82 7.46 12.36
C CYS A 10 1.69 7.66 13.59
N GLY A 11 2.54 6.68 13.93
CA GLY A 11 3.44 6.71 15.09
C GLY A 11 2.74 6.70 16.44
N ARG A 12 1.40 6.62 16.50
CA ARG A 12 0.66 6.65 17.77
C ARG A 12 0.87 5.36 18.56
N PRO A 13 1.21 5.43 19.86
CA PRO A 13 1.34 4.26 20.71
C PRO A 13 -0.04 3.65 21.04
N GLU A 14 -0.07 2.34 21.27
CA GLU A 14 -1.27 1.58 21.61
C GLU A 14 -2.02 2.15 22.82
N ASP A 15 -1.29 2.65 23.81
CA ASP A 15 -1.86 3.20 25.05
C ASP A 15 -2.61 4.53 24.84
N GLU A 16 -2.21 5.30 23.83
CA GLU A 16 -2.91 6.53 23.43
C GLU A 16 -4.19 6.19 22.68
N LEU A 17 -4.13 5.19 21.81
CA LEU A 17 -5.29 4.69 21.06
C LEU A 17 -6.37 4.15 22.02
N LYS A 18 -6.00 3.36 23.03
CA LYS A 18 -6.93 2.80 24.05
C LYS A 18 -7.72 3.86 24.84
N ARG A 19 -7.26 5.11 24.88
CA ARG A 19 -7.91 6.20 25.64
C ARG A 19 -9.02 6.90 24.86
N ILE A 20 -9.20 6.60 23.58
CA ILE A 20 -10.18 7.26 22.72
C ILE A 20 -11.52 6.49 22.76
N PRO A 21 -12.59 7.05 23.35
CA PRO A 21 -13.89 6.38 23.42
C PRO A 21 -14.49 6.20 22.02
N ASN A 22 -15.09 5.03 21.74
CA ASN A 22 -15.76 4.69 20.47
C ASN A 22 -14.90 4.67 19.19
N SER A 23 -13.58 4.72 19.29
CA SER A 23 -12.72 4.49 18.13
C SER A 23 -12.44 2.99 17.95
N SER A 24 -12.24 2.55 16.71
CA SER A 24 -11.67 1.25 16.35
C SER A 24 -10.17 1.20 16.68
N ALA A 25 -9.79 1.74 17.84
CA ALA A 25 -8.44 1.98 18.35
C ALA A 25 -7.72 0.72 18.82
N LYS A 26 -7.83 -0.36 18.05
CA LYS A 26 -6.94 -1.50 18.20
C LYS A 26 -5.82 -1.37 17.17
N LEU A 27 -4.60 -1.55 17.64
CA LEU A 27 -3.48 -1.85 16.74
C LEU A 27 -3.67 -3.29 16.26
N GLU A 28 -3.80 -3.45 14.96
CA GLU A 28 -3.93 -4.73 14.30
C GLU A 28 -2.66 -5.00 13.51
N LEU A 29 -2.10 -6.20 13.68
CA LEU A 29 -0.99 -6.65 12.85
C LEU A 29 -1.56 -7.08 11.50
N GLY A 30 -1.22 -6.36 10.45
CA GLY A 30 -1.55 -6.72 9.09
C GLY A 30 -0.76 -7.95 8.61
N ALA A 31 -1.20 -8.54 7.49
CA ALA A 31 -0.49 -9.65 6.84
C ALA A 31 0.89 -9.22 6.29
N ASP A 32 1.10 -7.92 6.16
CA ASP A 32 2.35 -7.23 5.80
C ASP A 32 3.31 -7.06 7.00
N GLY A 33 2.94 -7.56 8.18
CA GLY A 33 3.76 -7.44 9.39
C GLY A 33 3.75 -6.04 10.00
N LEU A 34 2.90 -5.13 9.52
CA LEU A 34 2.77 -3.76 10.03
C LEU A 34 1.65 -3.68 11.07
N TRP A 35 1.91 -2.99 12.17
CA TRP A 35 0.92 -2.62 13.17
C TRP A 35 0.17 -1.36 12.73
N VAL A 36 -1.13 -1.52 12.45
CA VAL A 36 -1.98 -0.45 11.91
C VAL A 36 -3.12 -0.16 12.86
N CYS A 37 -3.35 1.12 13.18
CA CYS A 37 -4.52 1.51 13.95
C CYS A 37 -5.76 1.60 13.06
N GLY A 38 -6.96 1.42 13.64
CA GLY A 38 -8.22 1.48 12.90
C GLY A 38 -8.42 2.75 12.06
N ASP A 39 -8.00 3.92 12.55
CA ASP A 39 -8.07 5.17 11.80
C ASP A 39 -7.23 5.11 10.51
N CYS A 40 -5.99 4.61 10.60
CA CYS A 40 -5.12 4.44 9.44
C CYS A 40 -5.67 3.34 8.53
N ARG A 41 -6.15 2.22 9.09
CA ARG A 41 -6.78 1.12 8.34
C ARG A 41 -7.95 1.60 7.47
N THR A 42 -8.79 2.47 8.02
CA THR A 42 -9.95 3.03 7.30
C THR A 42 -9.52 3.99 6.18
N ARG A 43 -8.38 4.67 6.33
CA ARG A 43 -7.79 5.53 5.28
C ARG A 43 -7.07 4.71 4.19
N LEU A 44 -6.46 3.59 4.57
CA LEU A 44 -5.88 2.61 3.64
C LEU A 44 -6.94 1.89 2.81
N GLN A 45 -8.18 1.78 3.30
CA GLN A 45 -9.34 1.34 2.52
C GLN A 45 -9.81 2.45 1.56
N SER A 46 -8.93 2.88 0.66
CA SER A 46 -9.32 3.70 -0.47
C SER A 46 -10.16 2.86 -1.43
N THR A 47 -11.35 3.34 -1.79
CA THR A 47 -12.11 2.81 -2.91
C THR A 47 -11.24 2.89 -4.17
N PRO A 48 -11.13 1.80 -4.96
CA PRO A 48 -10.33 1.78 -6.18
C PRO A 48 -10.67 2.96 -7.09
N VAL A 49 -9.65 3.61 -7.64
CA VAL A 49 -9.84 4.69 -8.63
C VAL A 49 -10.17 4.04 -9.95
N GLY A 50 -11.46 3.98 -10.28
CA GLY A 50 -11.97 3.40 -11.52
C GLY A 50 -12.77 2.12 -11.31
N GLN A 51 -13.54 1.74 -12.33
CA GLN A 51 -14.23 0.46 -12.39
C GLN A 51 -13.13 -0.62 -12.49
N LEU A 52 -12.83 -1.30 -11.39
CA LEU A 52 -11.94 -2.47 -11.40
C LEU A 52 -12.49 -3.43 -12.46
N ASP A 53 -11.76 -3.59 -13.55
CA ASP A 53 -12.16 -4.44 -14.65
C ASP A 53 -12.49 -5.84 -14.13
N GLU A 54 -13.55 -6.45 -14.62
CA GLU A 54 -13.90 -7.86 -14.36
C GLU A 54 -12.79 -8.83 -14.78
N PHE A 55 -11.73 -8.32 -15.42
CA PHE A 55 -10.58 -9.05 -15.96
C PHE A 55 -9.35 -9.07 -15.04
N LEU A 56 -9.37 -8.38 -13.90
CA LEU A 56 -8.25 -8.47 -12.94
C LEU A 56 -8.22 -9.84 -12.28
N ASP A 57 -7.08 -10.51 -12.37
CA ASP A 57 -6.82 -11.78 -11.68
C ASP A 57 -7.07 -11.60 -10.16
N GLU A 58 -7.73 -12.57 -9.53
CA GLU A 58 -7.97 -12.57 -8.07
C GLU A 58 -6.66 -12.44 -7.28
N ALA A 59 -5.57 -12.97 -7.83
CA ALA A 59 -4.21 -12.78 -7.32
C ALA A 59 -3.81 -11.30 -7.24
N VAL A 60 -4.09 -10.52 -8.29
CA VAL A 60 -3.77 -9.08 -8.35
C VAL A 60 -4.73 -8.29 -7.45
N LYS A 61 -6.01 -8.67 -7.38
CA LYS A 61 -6.97 -8.04 -6.48
C LYS A 61 -6.55 -8.17 -5.01
N ALA A 62 -5.91 -9.26 -4.63
CA ALA A 62 -5.39 -9.45 -3.27
C ALA A 62 -4.27 -8.46 -2.90
N LEU A 63 -3.62 -7.85 -3.89
CA LEU A 63 -2.57 -6.86 -3.68
C LEU A 63 -3.10 -5.44 -3.51
N ILE A 64 -4.39 -5.19 -3.75
CA ILE A 64 -4.98 -3.85 -3.60
C ILE A 64 -4.81 -3.37 -2.15
N GLY A 65 -4.23 -2.19 -1.98
CA GLY A 65 -3.90 -1.58 -0.70
C GLY A 65 -2.59 -2.06 -0.07
N GLN A 66 -1.86 -2.99 -0.70
CA GLN A 66 -0.52 -3.37 -0.25
C GLN A 66 0.46 -2.24 -0.58
N SER A 67 1.35 -1.94 0.36
CA SER A 67 2.42 -0.97 0.13
C SER A 67 3.49 -1.55 -0.79
N VAL A 68 4.22 -0.65 -1.44
CA VAL A 68 5.43 -1.00 -2.21
C VAL A 68 6.41 -1.83 -1.39
N GLY A 69 6.67 -1.44 -0.15
CA GLY A 69 7.51 -2.20 0.78
C GLY A 69 6.99 -3.63 1.01
N ALA A 70 5.68 -3.81 1.21
CA ALA A 70 5.10 -5.14 1.38
C ALA A 70 5.26 -6.00 0.11
N ILE A 71 5.03 -5.42 -1.07
CA ILE A 71 5.16 -6.11 -2.36
C ILE A 71 6.60 -6.52 -2.65
N CYS A 72 7.57 -5.62 -2.43
CA CYS A 72 8.98 -5.89 -2.73
C CYS A 72 9.67 -6.81 -1.72
N TYR A 73 9.28 -6.77 -0.44
CA TYR A 73 10.05 -7.42 0.63
C TYR A 73 9.27 -8.45 1.46
N THR A 74 7.97 -8.27 1.67
CA THR A 74 7.24 -9.06 2.68
C THR A 74 6.40 -10.17 2.08
N LEU A 75 5.71 -9.92 0.95
CA LEU A 75 4.69 -10.81 0.40
C LEU A 75 5.27 -12.04 -0.32
N ASN A 76 6.59 -12.11 -0.52
CA ASN A 76 7.30 -13.22 -1.18
C ASN A 76 6.60 -13.71 -2.46
N LEU A 77 6.19 -12.77 -3.30
CA LEU A 77 5.48 -13.02 -4.56
C LEU A 77 6.43 -13.66 -5.59
N PRO A 78 5.98 -14.64 -6.40
CA PRO A 78 6.80 -15.19 -7.46
C PRO A 78 7.01 -14.14 -8.56
N TYR A 79 8.22 -14.07 -9.11
CA TYR A 79 8.56 -13.16 -10.19
C TYR A 79 8.12 -13.73 -11.55
N GLU A 80 6.81 -13.85 -11.73
CA GLU A 80 6.16 -14.34 -12.94
C GLU A 80 4.78 -13.65 -13.09
N PRO A 81 4.14 -13.70 -14.28
CA PRO A 81 2.79 -13.18 -14.45
C PRO A 81 1.80 -13.83 -13.45
N PRO A 82 0.86 -13.06 -12.86
CA PRO A 82 0.58 -11.64 -13.12
C PRO A 82 1.38 -10.65 -12.25
N TYR A 83 2.21 -11.14 -11.31
CA TYR A 83 2.87 -10.31 -10.30
C TYR A 83 4.07 -9.52 -10.82
N GLN A 84 4.72 -10.02 -11.88
CA GLN A 84 5.96 -9.44 -12.41
C GLN A 84 5.87 -7.92 -12.63
N ALA A 85 4.86 -7.44 -13.36
CA ALA A 85 4.70 -6.01 -13.65
C ALA A 85 4.44 -5.17 -12.40
N ILE A 86 3.82 -5.75 -11.36
CA ILE A 86 3.55 -5.07 -10.09
C ILE A 86 4.83 -4.97 -9.26
N ILE A 87 5.64 -6.04 -9.24
CA ILE A 87 6.94 -6.06 -8.56
C ILE A 87 7.91 -5.07 -9.22
N ASP A 88 7.95 -5.04 -10.55
CA ASP A 88 8.79 -4.11 -11.31
C ASP A 88 8.39 -2.66 -11.02
N ALA A 89 7.09 -2.36 -11.08
CA ALA A 89 6.59 -1.02 -10.78
C ALA A 89 6.82 -0.60 -9.33
N ALA A 90 6.58 -1.50 -8.37
CA ALA A 90 6.87 -1.26 -6.96
C ALA A 90 8.36 -0.94 -6.75
N SER A 91 9.25 -1.69 -7.40
CA SER A 91 10.69 -1.48 -7.30
C SER A 91 11.12 -0.12 -7.88
N LEU A 92 10.44 0.37 -8.92
CA LEU A 92 10.71 1.67 -9.53
C LEU A 92 10.31 2.85 -8.63
N ILE A 93 9.11 2.79 -8.02
CA ILE A 93 8.60 3.91 -7.20
C ILE A 93 8.97 3.79 -5.72
N GLY A 94 9.48 2.64 -5.29
CA GLY A 94 9.96 2.39 -3.93
C GLY A 94 11.37 2.92 -3.67
N TYR A 95 12.14 3.19 -4.72
CA TYR A 95 13.53 3.63 -4.64
C TYR A 95 13.65 5.13 -4.93
N ASP A 96 13.03 5.95 -4.09
CA ASP A 96 13.34 7.38 -4.04
C ASP A 96 14.06 7.64 -2.71
N GLU A 97 15.31 8.11 -2.78
CA GLU A 97 16.17 8.35 -1.61
C GLU A 97 15.55 9.36 -0.62
N ASP A 98 14.57 10.16 -1.06
CA ASP A 98 13.87 11.16 -0.26
C ASP A 98 12.46 10.74 0.19
N LEU A 99 11.90 9.64 -0.31
CA LEU A 99 10.54 9.18 0.02
C LEU A 99 10.57 7.72 0.49
N TYR A 100 10.35 7.55 1.80
CA TYR A 100 10.23 6.25 2.48
C TYR A 100 9.53 5.19 1.62
N MET A 101 10.17 4.02 1.46
CA MET A 101 9.77 2.89 0.61
C MET A 101 8.32 2.36 0.78
N SER A 102 7.56 2.90 1.74
CA SER A 102 6.15 2.54 2.01
C SER A 102 5.13 3.54 1.48
N ALA A 103 5.52 4.73 1.00
CA ALA A 103 4.60 5.84 0.75
C ALA A 103 3.55 5.60 -0.34
N TRP A 104 3.63 4.51 -1.11
CA TRP A 104 2.73 4.18 -2.21
C TRP A 104 2.00 2.87 -1.96
N LEU A 105 0.69 2.89 -2.19
CA LEU A 105 -0.22 1.75 -2.08
C LEU A 105 -0.69 1.34 -3.46
N PHE A 106 -0.63 0.04 -3.76
CA PHE A 106 -1.14 -0.50 -5.01
C PHE A 106 -2.66 -0.33 -5.10
N VAL A 107 -3.15 0.23 -6.21
CA VAL A 107 -4.58 0.46 -6.43
C VAL A 107 -5.13 -0.51 -7.47
N THR A 108 -4.45 -0.63 -8.62
CA THR A 108 -4.91 -1.46 -9.73
C THR A 108 -3.81 -1.67 -10.78
N GLN A 109 -4.08 -2.57 -11.72
CA GLN A 109 -3.31 -2.80 -12.93
C GLN A 109 -4.25 -2.79 -14.14
N TRP A 110 -3.79 -2.25 -15.26
CA TRP A 110 -4.48 -2.27 -16.54
C TRP A 110 -3.98 -3.43 -17.43
N LEU A 111 -4.73 -3.78 -18.47
CA LEU A 111 -4.44 -4.92 -19.35
C LEU A 111 -3.08 -4.83 -20.07
N ASP A 112 -2.57 -3.63 -20.28
CA ASP A 112 -1.25 -3.40 -20.87
C ASP A 112 -0.10 -3.65 -19.88
N GLY A 113 -0.39 -3.86 -18.60
CA GLY A 113 0.58 -4.02 -17.51
C GLY A 113 0.85 -2.72 -16.75
N THR A 114 0.24 -1.60 -17.14
CA THR A 114 0.34 -0.33 -16.41
C THR A 114 -0.23 -0.50 -15.01
N THR A 115 0.45 0.03 -14.00
CA THR A 115 0.04 -0.06 -12.60
C THR A 115 -0.23 1.33 -12.03
N VAL A 116 -1.24 1.41 -11.17
CA VAL A 116 -1.64 2.65 -10.51
C VAL A 116 -1.44 2.51 -9.02
N TRP A 117 -0.84 3.54 -8.45
CA TRP A 117 -0.45 3.61 -7.06
C TRP A 117 -0.93 4.93 -6.48
N ARG A 118 -1.26 4.92 -5.20
CA ARG A 118 -1.71 6.11 -4.48
C ARG A 118 -0.80 6.36 -3.29
N ALA A 119 -0.46 7.63 -3.09
CA ALA A 119 0.29 8.03 -1.92
C ALA A 119 -0.54 7.73 -0.66
N GLU A 120 0.11 7.29 0.42
CA GLU A 120 -0.58 6.95 1.68
C GLU A 120 -1.38 8.13 2.27
N ASP A 121 -0.93 9.35 2.04
CA ASP A 121 -1.63 10.58 2.46
C ASP A 121 -2.80 10.97 1.54
N GLY A 122 -2.98 10.24 0.43
CA GLY A 122 -4.00 10.43 -0.59
C GLY A 122 -3.74 11.59 -1.54
N ARG A 123 -2.60 12.28 -1.45
CA ARG A 123 -2.32 13.52 -2.22
C ARG A 123 -1.59 13.27 -3.53
N GLY A 124 -1.01 12.09 -3.68
CA GLY A 124 -0.29 11.68 -4.88
C GLY A 124 -0.94 10.48 -5.56
N THR A 125 -0.89 10.45 -6.89
CA THR A 125 -1.12 9.25 -7.69
C THR A 125 0.10 9.01 -8.57
N ALA A 126 0.65 7.81 -8.53
CA ALA A 126 1.72 7.38 -9.42
C ALA A 126 1.17 6.37 -10.42
N VAL A 127 1.46 6.58 -11.69
CA VAL A 127 1.16 5.67 -12.78
C VAL A 127 2.48 5.17 -13.33
N VAL A 128 2.67 3.86 -13.34
CA VAL A 128 3.89 3.21 -13.82
C VAL A 128 3.54 2.34 -15.01
N THR A 129 4.10 2.69 -16.16
CA THR A 129 3.90 1.96 -17.41
C THR A 129 4.87 0.78 -17.53
N PRO A 130 4.57 -0.24 -18.35
CA PRO A 130 5.41 -1.44 -18.50
C PRO A 130 6.80 -1.17 -19.07
N ASP A 131 6.99 -0.05 -19.78
CA ASP A 131 8.28 0.41 -20.29
C ASP A 131 9.13 1.12 -19.21
N GLY A 132 8.60 1.22 -17.98
CA GLY A 132 9.28 1.77 -16.82
C GLY A 132 9.13 3.29 -16.66
N ALA A 133 8.28 3.95 -17.46
CA ALA A 133 7.99 5.37 -17.24
C ALA A 133 7.12 5.54 -15.98
N VAL A 134 7.46 6.55 -15.18
CA VAL A 134 6.75 6.89 -13.95
C VAL A 134 6.17 8.29 -14.09
N HIS A 135 4.85 8.40 -13.96
CA HIS A 135 4.13 9.66 -13.94
C HIS A 135 3.52 9.88 -12.55
N ILE A 136 3.95 10.94 -11.88
CA ILE A 136 3.42 11.31 -10.55
C ILE A 136 2.60 12.58 -10.68
N GLU A 137 1.34 12.49 -10.25
CA GLU A 137 0.44 13.64 -10.13
C GLU A 137 0.23 13.94 -8.65
N THR A 138 0.54 15.18 -8.23
CA THR A 138 0.32 15.67 -6.87
C THR A 138 -0.75 16.77 -6.89
N GLY A 139 -1.81 16.60 -6.09
CA GLY A 139 -2.91 17.56 -5.95
C GLY A 139 -2.71 18.62 -4.86
#